data_AF-A0A411PKY2-F1
#
_entry.id   AF-A0A411PKY2-F1
#
_cell.length_a   1.000
_cell.length_b   1.000
_cell.length_c   1.000
_cell.angle_alpha   90.00
_cell.angle_beta   90.00
_cell.angle_gamma   90.00
#
_symmetry.space_group_name_H-M   'P 1'
#
loop_
_entity.id
_entity.type
_entity.pdbx_description
1 polymer ?
#
loop_
_entity_poly.entity_id
_entity_poly.type
_entity_poly.pdbx_seq_one_letter_code
_entity_poly.pdbx_strand_id
1 'polypeptide(L)'
;MGVESSDLSALVEAVESLSKWMTYITIFLCWTYFSVVFAMLKKSFFGKDCVPAELEDADVLVEQAEYEKLFRNCRRLLKKRPNNAEAHWYIGLCYYHKSRYEKAKEYFLKTIKLNPHWQQSVDVYLDYIESAKNEMAESKESLEKFII
;
A
#
# COMPACT_ATOMS: atom_id res chain seq x y z
N MET A 1 5.56 79.44 4.49
CA MET A 1 4.67 78.30 4.17
C MET A 1 5.46 77.36 3.29
N GLY A 2 5.92 76.22 3.81
CA GLY A 2 6.86 75.35 3.09
C GLY A 2 6.95 73.96 3.70
N VAL A 3 5.81 73.37 4.06
CA VAL A 3 5.73 72.07 4.75
C VAL A 3 5.18 70.95 3.83
N GLU A 4 4.78 71.25 2.59
CA GLU A 4 4.01 70.26 1.81
C GLU A 4 4.82 69.25 0.97
N SER A 5 6.06 69.53 0.56
CA SER A 5 6.76 68.64 -0.39
C SER A 5 7.55 67.50 0.24
N SER A 6 8.20 67.72 1.40
CA SER A 6 8.99 66.69 2.09
C SER A 6 8.12 65.66 2.82
N ASP A 7 6.99 66.10 3.36
CA ASP A 7 6.05 65.23 4.07
C ASP A 7 5.27 64.36 3.09
N LEU A 8 4.94 64.88 1.89
CA LEU A 8 4.36 64.07 0.82
C LEU A 8 5.31 62.98 0.32
N SER A 9 6.61 63.27 0.14
CA SER A 9 7.58 62.26 -0.31
C SER A 9 7.76 61.15 0.72
N ALA A 10 7.80 61.49 2.02
CA ALA A 10 7.90 60.50 3.10
C ALA A 10 6.64 59.62 3.19
N LEU A 11 5.45 60.20 2.98
CA LEU A 11 4.20 59.45 2.90
C LEU A 11 4.16 58.52 1.69
N VAL A 12 4.66 58.95 0.53
CA VAL A 12 4.74 58.12 -0.69
C VAL A 12 5.70 56.95 -0.49
N GLU A 13 6.88 57.16 0.09
CA GLU A 13 7.85 56.08 0.40
C GLU A 13 7.29 55.07 1.41
N ALA A 14 6.56 55.54 2.42
CA ALA A 14 5.89 54.68 3.39
C ALA A 14 4.80 53.82 2.73
N VAL A 15 4.00 54.38 1.82
CA VAL A 15 2.96 53.66 1.06
C VAL A 15 3.57 52.64 0.10
N GLU A 16 4.67 52.98 -0.58
CA GLU A 16 5.39 52.04 -1.45
C GLU A 16 6.01 50.87 -0.67
N SER A 17 6.57 51.16 0.52
CA SER A 17 7.08 50.13 1.42
C SER A 17 5.95 49.19 1.86
N LEU A 18 4.82 49.73 2.33
CA LEU A 18 3.65 48.96 2.75
C LEU A 18 3.08 48.10 1.60
N SER A 19 3.06 48.62 0.37
CA SER A 19 2.65 47.88 -0.83
C SER A 19 3.52 46.64 -1.08
N LYS A 20 4.85 46.76 -0.89
CA LYS A 20 5.78 45.62 -1.00
C LYS A 20 5.56 44.58 0.10
N TRP A 21 5.31 45.00 1.35
CA TRP A 21 4.98 44.05 2.42
C TRP A 21 3.67 43.32 2.16
N MET A 22 2.67 43.99 1.59
CA MET A 22 1.41 43.37 1.19
C MET A 22 1.59 42.34 0.07
N THR A 23 2.46 42.59 -0.91
CA THR A 23 2.77 41.61 -1.96
C THR A 23 3.57 40.42 -1.41
N TYR A 24 4.50 40.64 -0.48
CA TYR A 24 5.20 39.53 0.19
C TYR A 24 4.25 38.64 1.00
N ILE A 25 3.28 39.24 1.70
CA ILE A 25 2.27 38.48 2.47
C ILE A 25 1.37 37.67 1.54
N THR A 26 0.89 38.24 0.41
CA THR A 26 0.04 37.49 -0.52
C THR A 26 0.79 36.37 -1.23
N ILE A 27 2.06 36.56 -1.59
CA ILE A 27 2.92 35.50 -2.14
C ILE A 27 3.13 34.39 -1.10
N PHE A 28 3.38 34.75 0.16
CA PHE A 28 3.54 33.77 1.24
C PHE A 28 2.25 32.96 1.48
N LEU A 29 1.10 33.62 1.52
CA LEU A 29 -0.20 32.95 1.65
C LEU A 29 -0.49 32.03 0.45
N CYS A 30 -0.21 32.47 -0.77
CA CYS A 30 -0.31 31.63 -1.97
C CYS A 30 0.65 30.43 -1.92
N TRP A 31 1.88 30.61 -1.44
CA TRP A 31 2.86 29.54 -1.32
C TRP A 31 2.45 28.51 -0.27
N THR A 32 1.96 28.95 0.89
CA THR A 32 1.43 28.05 1.93
C THR A 32 0.18 27.31 1.45
N TYR A 33 -0.73 28.00 0.77
CA TYR A 33 -1.92 27.38 0.17
C TYR A 33 -1.55 26.34 -0.89
N PHE A 34 -0.66 26.69 -1.83
CA PHE A 34 -0.16 25.76 -2.84
C PHE A 34 0.54 24.55 -2.19
N SER A 35 1.36 24.77 -1.17
CA SER A 35 2.03 23.70 -0.43
C SER A 35 1.05 22.74 0.26
N VAL A 36 0.01 23.28 0.91
CA VAL A 36 -1.03 22.49 1.59
C VAL A 36 -1.88 21.72 0.58
N VAL A 37 -2.31 22.36 -0.51
CA VAL A 37 -3.07 21.70 -1.59
C VAL A 37 -2.21 20.64 -2.27
N PHE A 38 -0.93 20.92 -2.54
CA PHE A 38 0.02 19.96 -3.09
C PHE A 38 0.23 18.77 -2.14
N ALA A 39 0.31 19.00 -0.83
CA ALA A 39 0.39 17.94 0.17
C ALA A 39 -0.88 17.06 0.19
N MET A 40 -2.07 17.66 0.04
CA MET A 40 -3.33 16.91 -0.06
C MET A 40 -3.41 16.10 -1.37
N LEU A 41 -3.02 16.69 -2.50
CA LEU A 41 -2.98 16.00 -3.80
C LEU A 41 -1.94 14.87 -3.82
N LYS A 42 -0.81 15.05 -3.13
CA LYS A 42 0.23 14.02 -2.97
C LYS A 42 -0.34 12.76 -2.31
N LYS A 43 -1.23 12.91 -1.31
CA LYS A 43 -1.85 11.77 -0.62
C LYS A 43 -2.73 10.92 -1.54
N SER A 44 -3.40 11.55 -2.51
CA SER A 44 -4.25 10.86 -3.49
C SER A 44 -3.44 10.24 -4.64
N PHE A 45 -2.36 10.89 -5.08
CA PHE A 45 -1.57 10.45 -6.24
C PHE A 45 -0.47 9.42 -5.91
N PHE A 46 0.12 9.47 -4.71
CA PHE A 46 1.13 8.50 -4.26
C PHE A 46 0.53 7.25 -3.57
N GLY A 47 -0.80 7.15 -3.54
CA GLY A 47 -1.52 5.93 -3.15
C GLY A 47 -1.60 4.89 -4.27
N LYS A 48 -0.84 5.05 -5.37
CA LYS A 48 -0.61 3.96 -6.31
C LYS A 48 0.33 2.99 -5.62
N ASP A 49 -0.24 1.88 -5.15
CA ASP A 49 0.45 0.78 -4.50
C ASP A 49 1.68 0.38 -5.32
N CYS A 50 2.85 0.88 -4.92
CA CYS A 50 4.09 0.37 -5.44
C CYS A 50 4.24 -1.04 -4.88
N VAL A 51 3.85 -2.03 -5.70
CA VAL A 51 4.49 -3.35 -5.68
C VAL A 51 5.98 -3.06 -5.45
N PRO A 52 6.57 -3.49 -4.32
CA PRO A 52 7.97 -3.20 -4.08
C PRO A 52 8.73 -3.78 -5.27
N ALA A 53 9.73 -3.04 -5.79
CA ALA A 53 10.53 -3.47 -6.95
C ALA A 53 11.08 -4.91 -6.82
N GLU A 54 11.09 -5.46 -5.61
CA GLU A 54 11.51 -6.80 -5.24
C GLU A 54 10.46 -7.91 -5.53
N LEU A 55 9.22 -7.55 -5.90
CA LEU A 55 8.11 -8.44 -6.29
C LEU A 55 7.63 -8.23 -7.74
N GLU A 56 8.30 -7.42 -8.56
CA GLU A 56 7.90 -7.19 -9.97
C GLU A 56 7.84 -8.49 -10.79
N ASP A 57 8.69 -9.47 -10.46
CA ASP A 57 8.70 -10.78 -11.13
C ASP A 57 7.74 -11.80 -10.49
N ALA A 58 6.98 -11.44 -9.45
CA ALA A 58 6.22 -12.40 -8.66
C ALA A 58 5.15 -13.11 -9.49
N ASP A 59 4.41 -12.36 -10.32
CA ASP A 59 3.36 -12.92 -11.17
C ASP A 59 3.96 -13.83 -12.25
N VAL A 60 5.07 -13.42 -12.87
CA VAL A 60 5.82 -14.25 -13.84
C VAL A 60 6.30 -15.55 -13.19
N LEU A 61 6.78 -15.51 -11.94
CA LEU A 61 7.19 -16.71 -11.22
C LEU A 61 6.02 -17.63 -10.88
N VAL A 62 4.83 -17.09 -10.63
CA VAL A 62 3.60 -17.88 -10.45
C VAL A 62 3.22 -18.55 -11.76
N GLU A 63 3.23 -17.83 -12.89
CA GLU A 63 2.96 -18.40 -14.21
C GLU A 63 3.96 -19.49 -14.60
N GLN A 64 5.24 -19.31 -14.23
CA GLN A 64 6.30 -20.31 -14.44
C GLN A 64 6.25 -21.46 -13.42
N ALA A 65 5.31 -21.46 -12.47
CA ALA A 65 5.20 -22.41 -11.37
C ALA A 65 6.48 -22.52 -10.50
N GLU A 66 7.31 -21.48 -10.49
CA GLU A 66 8.59 -21.40 -9.77
C GLU A 66 8.39 -20.97 -8.30
N TYR A 67 7.54 -21.69 -7.57
CA TYR A 67 7.12 -21.34 -6.22
C TYR A 67 8.26 -21.31 -5.20
N GLU A 68 9.32 -22.10 -5.40
CA GLU A 68 10.49 -22.10 -4.51
C GLU A 68 11.30 -20.79 -4.63
N LYS A 69 11.48 -20.30 -5.85
CA LYS A 69 12.17 -19.04 -6.11
C LYS A 69 11.34 -17.87 -5.58
N LEU A 70 10.02 -17.90 -5.82
CA LEU A 70 9.08 -16.91 -5.29
C LEU A 70 9.12 -16.86 -3.76
N PHE A 71 9.07 -18.02 -3.10
CA PHE A 71 9.13 -18.10 -1.64
C PHE A 71 10.45 -17.51 -1.08
N ARG A 72 11.60 -17.79 -1.72
CA ARG A 72 12.88 -17.21 -1.33
C ARG A 72 12.89 -15.68 -1.48
N ASN A 73 12.34 -15.17 -2.58
CA ASN A 73 12.23 -13.72 -2.84
C ASN A 73 11.35 -13.04 -1.79
N CYS A 74 10.16 -13.58 -1.54
CA CYS A 74 9.24 -13.07 -0.53
C CYS A 74 9.85 -13.11 0.88
N ARG A 75 10.55 -14.19 1.24
CA ARG A 75 11.22 -14.30 2.54
C ARG A 75 12.33 -13.25 2.70
N ARG A 76 13.08 -12.96 1.64
CA ARG A 76 14.10 -11.89 1.65
C ARG A 76 13.45 -10.52 1.81
N LEU A 77 12.33 -10.29 1.14
CA LEU A 77 11.55 -9.06 1.27
C LEU A 77 11.03 -8.87 2.70
N LEU A 78 10.46 -9.92 3.30
CA LEU A 78 9.97 -9.87 4.68
C LEU A 78 11.07 -9.58 5.72
N LYS A 79 12.33 -9.94 5.45
CA LYS A 79 13.45 -9.53 6.32
C LYS A 79 13.66 -8.02 6.35
N LYS A 80 13.40 -7.34 5.22
CA LYS A 80 13.52 -5.87 5.12
C LYS A 80 12.22 -5.17 5.53
N ARG A 81 11.08 -5.74 5.15
CA ARG A 81 9.73 -5.20 5.33
C ARG A 81 8.84 -6.28 5.95
N PRO A 82 8.90 -6.48 7.27
CA PRO A 82 8.18 -7.58 7.94
C PRO A 82 6.65 -7.44 7.86
N ASN A 83 6.13 -6.23 7.65
CA ASN A 83 4.68 -5.97 7.61
C ASN A 83 4.15 -5.82 6.17
N ASN A 84 4.85 -6.37 5.17
CA ASN A 84 4.38 -6.31 3.79
C ASN A 84 3.27 -7.35 3.55
N ALA A 85 2.03 -6.88 3.29
CA ALA A 85 0.87 -7.73 3.04
C ALA A 85 1.02 -8.58 1.77
N GLU A 86 1.56 -8.02 0.69
CA GLU A 86 1.73 -8.67 -0.61
C GLU A 86 2.76 -9.82 -0.53
N ALA A 87 3.84 -9.64 0.23
CA ALA A 87 4.79 -10.72 0.48
C ALA A 87 4.16 -11.89 1.26
N HIS A 88 3.24 -11.60 2.20
CA HIS A 88 2.48 -12.66 2.89
C HIS A 88 1.51 -13.35 1.94
N TRP A 89 0.87 -12.59 1.05
CA TRP A 89 -0.02 -13.11 0.01
C TRP A 89 0.68 -14.14 -0.88
N TYR A 90 1.81 -13.77 -1.49
CA TYR A 90 2.55 -14.67 -2.38
C TYR A 90 3.09 -15.90 -1.63
N ILE A 91 3.49 -15.78 -0.36
CA ILE A 91 3.87 -16.96 0.45
C ILE A 91 2.67 -17.87 0.70
N GLY A 92 1.50 -17.30 0.97
CA GLY A 92 0.24 -18.05 1.08
C GLY A 92 -0.04 -18.85 -0.19
N LEU A 93 0.08 -18.20 -1.34
CA LEU A 93 -0.08 -18.81 -2.66
C LEU A 93 0.94 -19.94 -2.90
N CYS A 94 2.23 -19.72 -2.58
CA CYS A 94 3.25 -20.77 -2.65
C CYS A 94 2.90 -22.00 -1.79
N TYR A 95 2.34 -21.80 -0.60
CA TYR A 95 1.92 -22.92 0.26
C TYR A 95 0.66 -23.62 -0.27
N TYR A 96 -0.27 -22.86 -0.85
CA TYR A 96 -1.47 -23.39 -1.47
C TYR A 96 -1.12 -24.35 -2.63
N HIS A 97 -0.24 -23.93 -3.54
CA HIS A 97 0.22 -24.79 -4.65
C HIS A 97 1.05 -25.99 -4.19
N LYS A 98 1.63 -25.93 -2.99
CA LYS A 98 2.31 -27.08 -2.35
C LYS A 98 1.36 -28.00 -1.57
N SER A 99 0.04 -27.81 -1.71
CA SER A 99 -1.01 -28.54 -0.96
C SER A 99 -0.87 -28.42 0.57
N ARG A 100 -0.16 -27.40 1.06
CA ARG A 100 0.03 -27.14 2.50
C ARG A 100 -1.02 -26.13 2.97
N TYR A 101 -2.28 -26.54 2.88
CA TYR A 101 -3.43 -25.65 3.06
C TYR A 101 -3.48 -24.96 4.44
N GLU A 102 -3.07 -25.64 5.51
CA GLU A 102 -3.04 -25.03 6.85
C GLU A 102 -2.08 -23.83 6.94
N LYS A 103 -0.89 -23.98 6.34
CA LYS A 103 0.09 -22.89 6.30
C LYS A 103 -0.39 -21.77 5.38
N ALA A 104 -0.97 -22.13 4.23
CA ALA A 104 -1.54 -21.14 3.31
C ALA A 104 -2.57 -20.25 4.02
N LYS A 105 -3.52 -20.86 4.75
CA LYS A 105 -4.54 -20.15 5.54
C LYS A 105 -3.93 -19.20 6.58
N GLU A 106 -2.88 -19.62 7.29
CA GLU A 106 -2.20 -18.75 8.26
C GLU A 106 -1.63 -17.48 7.61
N TYR A 107 -0.96 -17.62 6.46
CA TYR A 107 -0.36 -16.48 5.75
C TYR A 107 -1.42 -15.57 5.12
N PHE A 108 -2.48 -16.16 4.57
CA PHE A 108 -3.63 -15.42 4.05
C PHE A 108 -4.33 -14.58 5.12
N LEU A 109 -4.54 -15.13 6.32
CA LEU A 109 -5.10 -14.37 7.45
C LEU A 109 -4.18 -13.23 7.89
N LYS A 110 -2.85 -13.40 7.81
CA LYS A 110 -1.90 -12.30 8.06
C LYS A 110 -2.01 -11.22 6.99
N THR A 111 -2.21 -11.57 5.73
CA THR A 111 -2.44 -10.61 4.64
C THR A 111 -3.63 -9.71 4.94
N ILE A 112 -4.79 -10.29 5.30
CA ILE A 112 -6.00 -9.51 5.63
C ILE A 112 -5.77 -8.61 6.85
N LYS A 113 -5.08 -9.12 7.88
CA LYS A 113 -4.75 -8.33 9.08
C LYS A 113 -3.88 -7.11 8.77
N LEU A 114 -2.96 -7.24 7.81
CA LEU A 114 -2.06 -6.16 7.41
C LEU A 114 -2.75 -5.17 6.46
N ASN A 115 -3.53 -5.68 5.50
CA ASN A 115 -4.29 -4.87 4.57
C ASN A 115 -5.67 -5.50 4.30
N PRO A 116 -6.73 -4.96 4.92
CA PRO A 116 -8.10 -5.46 4.74
C PRO A 116 -8.62 -5.41 3.30
N HIS A 117 -8.01 -4.61 2.42
CA HIS A 117 -8.39 -4.56 1.00
C HIS A 117 -8.23 -5.91 0.30
N TRP A 118 -7.30 -6.75 0.76
CA TRP A 118 -7.05 -8.08 0.23
C TRP A 118 -8.08 -9.12 0.65
N GLN A 119 -9.03 -8.78 1.53
CA GLN A 119 -10.00 -9.71 2.08
C GLN A 119 -10.79 -10.45 0.99
N GLN A 120 -11.31 -9.73 0.01
CA GLN A 120 -12.08 -10.34 -1.07
C GLN A 120 -11.25 -11.37 -1.86
N SER A 121 -9.98 -11.05 -2.17
CA SER A 121 -9.08 -11.97 -2.87
C SER A 121 -8.74 -13.17 -2.01
N VAL A 122 -8.48 -12.97 -0.72
CA VAL A 122 -8.12 -14.05 0.21
C VAL A 122 -9.29 -14.99 0.47
N ASP A 123 -10.50 -14.49 0.63
CA ASP A 123 -11.69 -15.29 0.95
C ASP A 123 -11.95 -16.34 -0.14
N VAL A 124 -11.70 -16.01 -1.41
CA VAL A 124 -11.79 -16.98 -2.53
C VAL A 124 -10.84 -18.16 -2.33
N TYR A 125 -9.59 -17.92 -1.91
CA TYR A 125 -8.64 -19.01 -1.68
C TYR A 125 -8.94 -19.80 -0.40
N LEU A 126 -9.50 -19.14 0.62
CA LEU A 126 -9.94 -19.83 1.83
C LEU A 126 -11.10 -20.79 1.54
N ASP A 127 -12.05 -20.38 0.71
CA ASP A 127 -13.16 -21.21 0.26
C ASP A 127 -12.67 -22.44 -0.54
N TYR A 128 -11.71 -22.25 -1.46
CA TYR A 128 -11.07 -23.39 -2.17
C TYR A 128 -10.34 -24.34 -1.22
N ILE A 129 -9.64 -23.81 -0.22
CA ILE A 129 -8.97 -24.61 0.80
C ILE A 129 -9.98 -25.44 1.61
N GLU A 130 -11.11 -24.86 1.97
CA GLU A 130 -12.15 -25.52 2.76
C GLU A 130 -12.88 -26.59 1.95
N SER A 131 -13.19 -26.30 0.70
CA SER A 131 -13.76 -27.28 -0.24
C SER A 131 -12.85 -28.50 -0.40
N ALA A 132 -11.54 -28.28 -0.64
CA ALA A 132 -10.57 -29.37 -0.76
C ALA A 132 -10.42 -30.19 0.53
N LYS A 133 -10.58 -29.57 1.71
CA LYS A 133 -10.59 -30.29 2.99
C LYS A 133 -11.82 -31.15 3.17
N ASN A 134 -12.99 -30.65 2.79
CA ASN A 134 -14.25 -31.38 2.92
C ASN A 134 -14.24 -32.63 2.03
N GLU A 135 -13.78 -32.52 0.78
CA GLU A 135 -13.63 -33.66 -0.12
C GLU A 135 -12.67 -34.73 0.44
N MET A 136 -11.55 -34.31 1.04
CA MET A 136 -10.64 -35.23 1.71
C MET A 136 -11.26 -35.90 2.94
N ALA A 137 -12.16 -35.22 3.66
CA ALA A 137 -12.84 -35.77 4.83
C ALA A 137 -13.89 -36.82 4.41
N GLU A 138 -14.72 -36.51 3.41
CA GLU A 138 -15.72 -37.44 2.86
C GLU A 138 -15.07 -38.69 2.26
N SER A 139 -13.95 -38.51 1.55
CA SER A 139 -13.19 -39.63 0.98
C SER A 139 -12.65 -40.56 2.08
N LYS A 140 -12.12 -40.00 3.18
CA LYS A 140 -11.64 -40.80 4.32
C LYS A 140 -12.77 -41.57 5.00
N GLU A 141 -13.91 -40.93 5.25
CA GLU A 141 -15.06 -41.58 5.88
C GLU A 141 -15.60 -42.74 5.03
N SER A 142 -15.63 -42.56 3.70
CA SER A 142 -16.07 -43.60 2.77
C SER A 142 -15.14 -44.82 2.76
N LEU A 143 -13.83 -44.58 2.86
CA LEU A 143 -12.82 -45.66 2.95
C LEU A 143 -12.89 -46.38 4.30
N GLU A 144 -13.11 -45.67 5.40
CA GLU A 144 -13.24 -46.28 6.73
C GLU A 144 -14.45 -47.21 6.82
N LYS A 145 -15.58 -46.82 6.20
CA LYS A 145 -16.77 -47.69 6.10
C LYS A 145 -16.56 -48.94 5.23
N PHE A 146 -15.59 -48.93 4.32
CA PHE A 146 -15.30 -50.08 3.45
C PHE A 146 -14.35 -51.10 4.10
N ILE A 147 -13.61 -50.68 5.15
CA ILE A 147 -12.60 -51.51 5.83
C ILE A 147 -13.18 -52.26 7.04
N ILE A 148 -14.42 -51.95 7.46
CA ILE A 148 -15.19 -52.63 8.52
C ILE A 148 -16.20 -53.57 7.88
#